data_AF-A0A8H7K5S8-F1
#
_entry.id   AF-A0A8H7K5S8-F1
#
_cell.length_a   1.000
_cell.length_b   1.000
_cell.length_c   1.000
_cell.angle_alpha   90.00
_cell.angle_beta   90.00
_cell.angle_gamma   90.00
#
_symmetry.space_group_name_H-M   'P 1'
#
loop_
_entity.id
_entity.type
_entity.pdbx_description
1 polymer ?
#
loop_
_entity_poly.entity_id
_entity_poly.type
_entity_poly.pdbx_seq_one_letter_code
_entity_poly.pdbx_strand_id
1 'polypeptide(L)'
;MLGDFQYRHLPALFTAAAQCWGTIWPIIGGSTASVMLHYGLPKRITDVPETWPVWQAGGARTACLGILMFVFYSQRRYDTLDTFLIVIGGYLGLADCIILWKQGLASTGVFRLLGSLVFAGLGTIGFTQGPAS
;
A
#
# COMPACT_ATOMS: atom_id res chain seq x y z
N MET A 1 -10.10 -8.17 19.85
CA MET A 1 -9.40 -7.48 18.75
C MET A 1 -8.76 -6.14 19.18
N LEU A 2 -9.42 -5.31 20.00
CA LEU A 2 -8.88 -3.99 20.41
C LEU A 2 -8.20 -3.94 21.79
N GLY A 3 -8.23 -5.02 22.57
CA GLY A 3 -7.73 -5.03 23.96
C GLY A 3 -6.20 -4.92 24.11
N ASP A 4 -5.45 -5.31 23.07
CA ASP A 4 -3.98 -5.25 23.02
C ASP A 4 -3.47 -4.21 22.00
N PHE A 5 -4.28 -3.20 21.70
CA PHE A 5 -3.89 -2.16 20.76
C PHE A 5 -2.76 -1.31 21.36
N GLN A 6 -1.53 -1.55 20.90
CA GLN A 6 -0.38 -0.71 21.19
C GLN A 6 -0.15 0.28 20.05
N TYR A 7 0.34 1.48 20.36
CA TYR A 7 0.73 2.49 19.36
C TYR A 7 1.72 1.96 18.31
N ARG A 8 2.45 0.90 18.66
CA ARG A 8 3.36 0.15 17.78
C ARG A 8 2.68 -0.52 16.59
N HIS A 9 1.39 -0.81 16.68
CA HIS A 9 0.63 -1.49 15.64
C HIS A 9 0.07 -0.53 14.57
N LEU A 10 0.15 0.79 14.81
CA LEU A 10 -0.36 1.82 13.91
C LEU A 10 0.21 1.74 12.50
N PRO A 11 1.53 1.58 12.27
CA PRO A 11 2.08 1.52 10.93
C PRO A 11 1.52 0.35 10.14
N ALA A 12 1.50 -0.85 10.73
CA ALA A 12 0.96 -2.05 10.09
C ALA A 12 -0.54 -1.94 9.79
N LEU A 13 -1.33 -1.43 10.72
CA LEU A 13 -2.78 -1.25 10.53
C LEU A 13 -3.09 -0.13 9.54
N PHE A 14 -2.31 0.94 9.54
CA PHE A 14 -2.43 2.02 8.57
C PHE A 14 -2.12 1.52 7.16
N THR A 15 -1.03 0.75 6.98
CA THR A 15 -0.70 0.13 5.70
C THR A 15 -1.78 -0.86 5.26
N ALA A 16 -2.26 -1.72 6.16
CA ALA A 16 -3.35 -2.65 5.86
C ALA A 16 -4.64 -1.92 5.43
N ALA A 17 -5.02 -0.86 6.14
CA ALA A 17 -6.17 -0.04 5.83
C ALA A 17 -5.99 0.72 4.51
N ALA A 18 -4.81 1.27 4.24
CA ALA A 18 -4.51 1.96 2.99
C ALA A 18 -4.64 1.02 1.78
N GLN A 19 -4.16 -0.22 1.91
CA GLN A 19 -4.26 -1.22 0.84
C GLN A 19 -5.68 -1.74 0.62
N CYS A 20 -6.49 -1.87 1.69
CA CYS A 20 -7.92 -2.20 1.55
C CYS A 20 -8.73 -1.03 1.01
N TRP A 21 -8.65 0.15 1.63
CA TRP A 21 -9.53 1.26 1.30
C TRP A 21 -9.17 1.93 -0.03
N GLY A 22 -7.88 2.01 -0.34
CA GLY A 22 -7.39 2.54 -1.63
C GLY A 22 -7.82 1.68 -2.83
N THR A 23 -8.14 0.41 -2.62
CA THR A 23 -8.55 -0.54 -3.66
C THR A 23 -10.06 -0.76 -3.71
N ILE A 24 -10.77 -0.51 -2.62
CA ILE A 24 -12.24 -0.50 -2.57
C ILE A 24 -12.81 0.73 -3.27
N TRP A 25 -12.17 1.90 -3.15
CA TRP A 25 -12.61 3.15 -3.78
C TRP A 25 -12.88 3.04 -5.29
N PRO A 26 -11.99 2.44 -6.12
CA PRO A 26 -12.26 2.23 -7.54
C PRO A 26 -13.39 1.23 -7.86
N ILE A 27 -13.73 0.32 -6.94
CA ILE A 27 -14.80 -0.67 -7.13
C ILE A 27 -16.17 -0.03 -6.85
N ILE A 28 -16.26 0.85 -5.84
CA ILE A 28 -17.51 1.47 -5.38
C ILE A 28 -17.79 2.79 -6.09
N GLY A 29 -16.77 3.60 -6.38
CA GLY A 29 -16.92 5.01 -6.75
C GLY A 29 -17.30 5.28 -8.21
N GLY A 30 -17.22 4.29 -9.11
CA GLY A 30 -17.62 4.42 -10.53
C GLY A 30 -16.83 5.42 -11.39
N SER A 31 -16.08 6.35 -10.79
CA SER A 31 -15.26 7.34 -11.49
C SER A 31 -13.84 6.82 -11.73
N THR A 32 -13.73 6.08 -12.82
CA THR A 32 -12.56 5.28 -13.24
C THR A 32 -11.32 6.12 -13.54
N ALA A 33 -11.48 7.22 -14.27
CA ALA A 33 -10.38 8.10 -14.63
C ALA A 33 -9.84 8.90 -13.43
N SER A 34 -10.72 9.25 -12.48
CA SER A 34 -10.35 10.02 -11.28
C SER A 34 -9.35 9.26 -10.40
N VAL A 35 -9.51 7.95 -10.22
CA VAL A 35 -8.60 7.16 -9.36
C VAL A 35 -7.19 7.07 -9.97
N MET A 36 -7.11 6.85 -11.28
CA MET A 36 -5.83 6.80 -12.00
C MET A 36 -5.16 8.18 -12.03
N LEU A 37 -5.93 9.27 -12.14
CA LEU A 37 -5.45 10.64 -12.01
C LEU A 37 -4.92 10.95 -10.60
N HIS A 38 -5.62 10.53 -9.55
CA HIS A 38 -5.18 10.68 -8.16
C HIS A 38 -3.93 9.85 -7.86
N TYR A 39 -3.78 8.70 -8.52
CA TYR A 39 -2.53 7.95 -8.47
C TYR A 39 -1.37 8.71 -9.13
N GLY A 40 -1.66 9.64 -10.05
CA GLY A 40 -0.67 10.45 -10.76
C GLY A 40 -0.46 10.03 -12.21
N LEU A 41 -1.35 9.23 -12.80
CA LEU A 41 -1.22 8.86 -14.23
C LEU A 41 -1.67 10.02 -15.14
N PRO A 42 -1.01 10.23 -16.31
CA PRO A 42 -1.40 11.24 -17.28
C PRO A 42 -2.73 10.87 -17.95
N LYS A 43 -3.52 11.88 -18.33
CA LYS A 43 -4.85 11.72 -18.95
C LYS A 43 -4.88 10.76 -20.14
N ARG A 44 -3.80 10.73 -20.94
CA ARG A 44 -3.64 9.82 -22.08
C ARG A 44 -3.78 8.33 -21.71
N ILE A 45 -3.45 7.95 -20.47
CA ILE A 45 -3.58 6.56 -20.00
C ILE A 45 -4.96 6.38 -19.34
N THR A 46 -5.47 7.39 -18.64
CA THR A 46 -6.72 7.30 -17.88
C THR A 46 -7.98 7.33 -18.75
N ASP A 47 -7.89 7.89 -19.96
CA ASP A 47 -9.02 8.00 -20.90
C ASP A 47 -9.21 6.73 -21.76
N VAL A 48 -8.31 5.74 -21.64
CA VAL A 48 -8.32 4.50 -22.43
C VAL A 48 -9.02 3.39 -21.64
N PRO A 49 -10.23 2.93 -22.04
CA PRO A 49 -11.04 1.99 -21.26
C PRO A 49 -10.39 0.61 -21.10
N GLU A 50 -9.50 0.20 -22.00
CA GLU A 50 -8.78 -1.07 -21.94
C GLU A 50 -7.76 -1.14 -20.79
N THR A 51 -7.32 0.00 -20.26
CA THR A 51 -6.38 0.04 -19.13
C THR A 51 -7.04 -0.31 -17.79
N TRP A 52 -8.37 -0.24 -17.76
CA TRP A 52 -9.17 -0.42 -16.55
C TRP A 52 -9.19 -1.86 -15.98
N PRO A 53 -9.49 -2.92 -16.75
CA PRO A 53 -9.50 -4.28 -16.22
C PRO A 53 -8.15 -4.68 -15.62
N VAL A 54 -7.05 -4.19 -16.19
CA VAL A 54 -5.70 -4.39 -15.66
C VAL A 54 -5.53 -3.68 -14.31
N TRP A 55 -6.00 -2.44 -14.19
CA TRP A 55 -5.97 -1.68 -12.94
C TRP A 55 -6.80 -2.33 -11.84
N GLN A 56 -8.04 -2.75 -12.13
CA GLN A 56 -8.88 -3.46 -11.17
C GLN A 56 -8.25 -4.78 -10.71
N ALA A 57 -7.70 -5.57 -11.65
CA ALA A 57 -7.06 -6.83 -11.31
C ALA A 57 -5.81 -6.62 -10.42
N GLY A 58 -5.07 -5.54 -10.63
CA GLY A 58 -3.98 -5.11 -9.73
C GLY A 58 -4.51 -4.70 -8.36
N GLY A 59 -5.52 -3.83 -8.33
CA GLY A 59 -6.16 -3.35 -7.10
C GLY A 59 -6.75 -4.47 -6.25
N ALA A 60 -7.41 -5.46 -6.85
CA ALA A 60 -7.95 -6.62 -6.15
C ALA A 60 -6.85 -7.43 -5.43
N ARG A 61 -5.68 -7.63 -6.06
CA ARG A 61 -4.54 -8.30 -5.43
C ARG A 61 -3.98 -7.49 -4.26
N THR A 62 -3.89 -6.17 -4.42
CA THR A 62 -3.48 -5.27 -3.35
C THR A 62 -4.48 -5.29 -2.18
N ALA A 63 -5.79 -5.40 -2.45
CA ALA A 63 -6.82 -5.59 -1.43
C ALA A 63 -6.61 -6.90 -0.65
N CYS A 64 -6.31 -8.00 -1.35
CA CYS A 64 -5.99 -9.29 -0.71
C CYS A 64 -4.80 -9.17 0.26
N LEU A 65 -3.76 -8.40 -0.09
CA LEU A 65 -2.64 -8.15 0.82
C LEU A 65 -3.08 -7.42 2.09
N GLY A 66 -3.91 -6.38 1.97
CA GLY A 66 -4.47 -5.66 3.13
C GLY A 66 -5.33 -6.56 4.02
N ILE A 67 -6.19 -7.39 3.41
CA ILE A 67 -7.01 -8.38 4.14
C ILE A 67 -6.12 -9.39 4.86
N LEU A 68 -5.08 -9.91 4.21
CA LEU A 68 -4.12 -10.83 4.82
C LEU A 68 -3.42 -10.18 6.02
N MET A 69 -3.03 -8.91 5.93
CA MET A 69 -2.47 -8.19 7.07
C MET A 69 -3.47 -8.09 8.23
N PHE A 70 -4.76 -7.80 7.99
CA PHE A 70 -5.77 -7.83 9.05
C PHE A 70 -5.96 -9.23 9.66
N VAL A 71 -5.91 -10.29 8.83
CA VAL A 71 -5.99 -11.67 9.30
C VAL A 71 -4.78 -12.01 10.20
N PHE A 72 -3.56 -11.71 9.76
CA PHE A 72 -2.35 -11.96 10.57
C PHE A 72 -2.32 -11.12 11.85
N TYR A 73 -2.86 -9.91 11.81
CA TYR A 73 -3.08 -9.09 13.01
C TYR A 73 -4.03 -9.78 14.00
N SER A 74 -5.15 -10.33 13.52
CA SER A 74 -6.09 -11.07 14.38
C SER A 74 -5.47 -12.33 14.99
N GLN A 75 -4.50 -12.93 14.31
CA GLN A 75 -3.72 -14.08 14.78
C GLN A 75 -2.55 -13.69 15.72
N ARG A 76 -2.37 -12.39 16.02
CA ARG A 76 -1.26 -11.85 16.82
C ARG A 76 0.14 -12.19 16.26
N ARG A 77 0.26 -12.41 14.95
CA ARG A 77 1.54 -12.70 14.28
C ARG A 77 2.21 -11.41 13.80
N TYR A 78 2.73 -10.62 14.74
CA TYR A 78 3.29 -9.30 14.46
C TYR A 78 4.55 -9.33 13.59
N ASP A 79 5.39 -10.37 13.71
CA ASP A 79 6.59 -10.60 12.90
C ASP A 79 6.27 -10.66 11.39
N THR A 80 5.11 -11.25 11.08
CA THR A 80 4.63 -11.35 9.70
C THR A 80 4.21 -9.99 9.17
N LEU A 81 3.63 -9.13 10.02
CA LEU A 81 3.26 -7.77 9.64
C LEU A 81 4.47 -6.88 9.39
N ASP A 82 5.53 -7.03 10.19
CA ASP A 82 6.80 -6.35 9.94
C ASP A 82 7.42 -6.79 8.60
N THR A 83 7.32 -8.08 8.26
CA THR A 83 7.73 -8.57 6.93
C THR A 83 6.90 -7.92 5.80
N PHE A 84 5.58 -7.79 5.98
CA PHE A 84 4.74 -7.07 5.02
C PHE A 84 5.13 -5.60 4.89
N LEU A 85 5.47 -4.92 5.99
CA LEU A 85 5.93 -3.53 5.96
C LEU A 85 7.25 -3.38 5.19
N ILE A 86 8.20 -4.31 5.37
CA ILE A 86 9.46 -4.33 4.62
C ILE A 86 9.19 -4.54 3.13
N VAL A 87 8.40 -5.55 2.78
CA VAL A 87 8.16 -5.93 1.38
C VAL A 87 7.31 -4.88 0.66
N ILE A 88 6.23 -4.41 1.27
CA ILE A 88 5.35 -3.39 0.67
C ILE A 88 6.06 -2.03 0.63
N GLY A 89 6.72 -1.61 1.71
CA GLY A 89 7.44 -0.35 1.76
C GLY A 89 8.66 -0.30 0.81
N GLY A 90 9.38 -1.42 0.71
CA GLY A 90 10.56 -1.53 -0.15
C GLY A 90 10.19 -1.76 -1.61
N TYR A 91 9.56 -2.88 -1.93
CA TYR A 91 9.31 -3.28 -3.32
C TYR A 91 8.23 -2.43 -4.00
N LEU A 92 7.08 -2.23 -3.35
CA LEU A 92 5.98 -1.46 -3.93
C LEU A 92 6.38 0.02 -4.09
N GLY A 93 7.11 0.56 -3.11
CA GLY A 93 7.68 1.91 -3.18
C GLY A 93 8.67 2.12 -4.32
N LEU A 94 9.58 1.15 -4.53
CA LEU A 94 10.51 1.17 -5.66
C LEU A 94 9.77 1.04 -7.00
N ALA A 95 8.80 0.13 -7.10
CA ALA A 95 8.00 -0.05 -8.30
C ALA A 95 7.24 1.23 -8.67
N ASP A 96 6.58 1.86 -7.70
CA ASP A 96 5.85 3.13 -7.88
C ASP A 96 6.78 4.25 -8.35
N CYS A 97 7.98 4.34 -7.76
CA CYS A 97 8.98 5.33 -8.17
C CYS A 97 9.41 5.13 -9.63
N ILE A 98 9.70 3.89 -10.03
CA ILE A 98 10.09 3.57 -11.41
C ILE A 98 8.95 3.88 -12.39
N ILE A 99 7.71 3.53 -12.05
CA ILE A 99 6.53 3.78 -12.90
C ILE A 99 6.33 5.29 -13.08
N LEU A 100 6.33 6.06 -11.99
CA LEU A 100 6.13 7.51 -12.04
C LEU A 100 7.29 8.24 -12.73
N TRP A 101 8.53 7.77 -12.55
CA TRP A 101 9.69 8.31 -13.24
C TRP A 101 9.58 8.09 -14.76
N LYS A 102 9.19 6.89 -15.20
CA LYS A 102 8.95 6.61 -16.61
C LYS A 102 7.84 7.46 -17.24
N GLN A 103 6.94 8.02 -16.43
CA GLN A 103 5.85 8.88 -16.88
C GLN A 103 6.17 10.39 -16.76
N GLY A 104 7.39 10.76 -16.36
CA GLY A 104 7.83 12.15 -16.25
C GLY A 104 7.45 12.85 -14.94
N LEU A 105 6.94 12.11 -13.95
CA LEU A 105 6.50 12.62 -12.65
C LEU A 105 7.48 12.23 -11.53
N ALA A 106 8.76 12.55 -11.76
CA ALA A 106 9.85 12.15 -10.86
C ALA A 106 9.69 12.69 -9.42
N SER A 107 9.17 13.91 -9.24
CA SER A 107 8.96 14.50 -7.91
C SER A 107 7.96 13.72 -7.06
N THR A 108 6.84 13.28 -7.64
CA THR A 108 5.83 12.44 -6.97
C THR A 108 6.38 11.03 -6.68
N GLY A 109 7.20 10.49 -7.59
CA GLY A 109 7.87 9.20 -7.41
C GLY A 109 8.84 9.19 -6.23
N VAL A 110 9.65 10.24 -6.08
CA VAL A 110 10.58 10.39 -4.96
C VAL A 110 9.83 10.55 -3.64
N PHE A 111 8.74 11.33 -3.61
CA PHE A 111 7.92 11.46 -2.39
C PHE A 111 7.33 10.12 -1.95
N ARG A 112 6.81 9.32 -2.89
CA ARG A 112 6.30 7.98 -2.58
C ARG A 112 7.39 7.04 -2.08
N LEU A 113 8.57 7.07 -2.69
CA LEU A 113 9.71 6.26 -2.29
C LEU A 113 10.19 6.62 -0.88
N LEU A 114 10.25 7.91 -0.54
CA LEU A 114 10.63 8.34 0.81
C LEU A 114 9.59 7.89 1.85
N GLY A 115 8.30 8.07 1.55
CA GLY A 115 7.23 7.60 2.43
C GLY A 115 7.27 6.08 2.62
N SER A 116 7.46 5.33 1.54
CA SER A 116 7.50 3.86 1.59
C SER A 116 8.74 3.32 2.29
N LEU A 117 9.89 4.00 2.18
CA LEU A 117 11.11 3.66 2.92
C LEU A 117 10.95 3.84 4.43
N VAL A 118 10.16 4.82 4.88
CA VAL A 118 9.84 4.95 6.32
C VAL A 118 9.09 3.72 6.82
N PHE A 119 8.10 3.24 6.07
CA PHE A 119 7.38 2.00 6.42
C PHE A 119 8.29 0.77 6.36
N ALA A 120 9.17 0.68 5.36
CA ALA A 120 10.15 -0.39 5.28
C ALA A 120 11.11 -0.38 6.48
N GLY A 121 11.59 0.81 6.87
CA GLY A 121 12.42 1.02 8.05
C GLY A 121 11.73 0.57 9.33
N LEU A 122 10.46 0.95 9.53
CA LEU A 122 9.64 0.52 10.66
C LEU A 122 9.47 -1.01 10.72
N GLY A 123 9.34 -1.66 9.57
CA GLY A 123 9.34 -3.12 9.50
C GLY A 123 10.69 -3.74 9.84
N THR A 124 11.81 -3.18 9.33
CA THR A 124 13.16 -3.73 9.61
C THR A 124 13.57 -3.66 11.07
N ILE A 125 13.10 -2.64 11.81
CA ILE A 125 13.37 -2.52 13.24
C ILE A 125 12.41 -3.36 14.09
N GLY A 126 11.47 -4.09 13.47
CA GLY A 126 10.46 -4.87 14.19
C GLY A 126 9.52 -3.99 15.02
N PHE A 127 9.15 -2.81 14.50
CA PHE A 127 8.38 -1.83 15.28
C PHE A 127 7.02 -2.39 15.71
N THR A 128 6.42 -3.24 14.88
CA THR A 128 5.13 -3.87 15.17
C THR A 128 5.27 -4.99 16.20
N GLN A 129 6.33 -5.79 16.13
CA GLN A 129 6.65 -6.84 17.10
C GLN A 129 7.09 -6.28 18.47
N GLY A 130 7.81 -5.16 18.49
CA GLY A 130 8.43 -4.62 19.70
C GLY A 130 9.69 -5.38 20.14
N PRO A 131 10.40 -4.93 21.20
CA PRO A 131 11.54 -5.66 21.74
C PRO A 131 11.05 -7.04 22.20
N ALA A 132 11.77 -8.08 21.80
CA ALA A 132 11.52 -9.45 22.26
C ALA A 132 11.47 -9.48 23.79
N SER A 133 10.27 -9.62 24.34
CA SER A 133 10.01 -9.83 25.77
C SER A 133 9.70 -11.30 26.03
#